data_AF-A0A9P5M7L4-F1
#
_entry.id   AF-A0A9P5M7L4-F1
#
_cell.length_a   1.000
_cell.length_b   1.000
_cell.length_c   1.000
_cell.angle_alpha   90.00
_cell.angle_beta   90.00
_cell.angle_gamma   90.00
#
_symmetry.space_group_name_H-M   'P 1'
#
loop_
_entity.id
_entity.type
_entity.pdbx_description
1 polymer ?
#
loop_
_entity_poly.entity_id
_entity_poly.type
_entity_poly.pdbx_seq_one_letter_code
_entity_poly.pdbx_strand_id
1 'polypeptide(L)'
;CLIGTRTDMLSAIVTWAAGGMQPSDCPPYLQALDPNKNVLWLCGLAGSGKSSIAMSVAHSLDSLGLLGGFYCFSAANQAALHPSKLFSTLALQLAAQNKHMQQRLLSIIQSADAHTRASLSPTQQLETFLLPLLKPSDTSPTPAHTVMIIDALDESGTVSTRAEILQLLAKLGSMLPSTVHILITSRFEHDIQKTL
;
A
#
# COMPACT_ATOMS: atom_id res chain seq x y z
N CYS A 1 -12.69 14.78 -20.90
CA CYS A 1 -11.41 14.82 -20.17
C CYS A 1 -10.50 15.83 -20.83
N LEU A 2 -10.02 16.84 -20.11
CA LEU A 2 -9.00 17.74 -20.63
C LEU A 2 -7.70 16.96 -20.86
N ILE A 3 -7.06 17.20 -21.99
CA ILE A 3 -5.76 16.62 -22.33
C ILE A 3 -4.74 17.18 -21.31
N GLY A 4 -3.97 16.30 -20.65
CA GLY A 4 -2.95 16.67 -19.66
C GLY A 4 -3.23 16.18 -18.23
N THR A 5 -4.47 16.30 -17.74
CA THR A 5 -4.79 16.14 -16.30
C THR A 5 -4.44 14.76 -15.72
N ARG A 6 -4.56 13.69 -16.52
CA ARG A 6 -4.23 12.32 -16.06
C ARG A 6 -2.72 12.10 -15.99
N THR A 7 -1.96 12.64 -16.95
CA THR A 7 -0.50 12.52 -16.98
C THR A 7 0.13 13.35 -15.88
N ASP A 8 -0.39 14.55 -15.65
CA ASP A 8 0.07 15.44 -14.59
C ASP A 8 -0.20 14.84 -13.20
N MET A 9 -1.37 14.24 -13.01
CA MET A 9 -1.70 13.51 -11.77
C MET A 9 -0.80 12.28 -11.56
N LEU A 10 -0.54 11.50 -12.61
CA LEU A 10 0.39 10.36 -12.51
C LEU A 10 1.79 10.82 -12.12
N SER A 11 2.30 11.88 -12.77
CA SER A 11 3.60 12.45 -12.44
C SER A 11 3.64 12.92 -10.99
N ALA A 12 2.62 13.66 -10.54
CA ALA A 12 2.55 14.16 -9.17
C ALA A 12 2.54 13.03 -8.13
N ILE A 13 1.75 11.97 -8.35
CA ILE A 13 1.71 10.80 -7.45
C ILE A 13 3.07 10.11 -7.41
N VAL A 14 3.73 9.93 -8.56
CA VAL A 14 5.07 9.31 -8.60
C VAL A 14 6.11 10.19 -7.89
N THR A 15 6.09 11.50 -8.09
CA THR A 15 7.01 12.44 -7.41
C THR A 15 6.78 12.46 -5.90
N TRP A 16 5.52 12.47 -5.45
CA TRP A 16 5.16 12.31 -4.03
C TRP A 16 5.72 10.99 -3.48
N ALA A 17 5.45 9.88 -4.16
CA ALA A 17 5.82 8.55 -3.68
C ALA A 17 7.35 8.31 -3.67
N ALA A 18 8.09 9.02 -4.52
CA ALA A 18 9.56 9.01 -4.54
C ALA A 18 10.21 9.89 -3.44
N GLY A 19 9.41 10.55 -2.58
CA GLY A 19 9.91 11.46 -1.54
C GLY A 19 10.45 12.79 -2.09
N GLY A 20 10.17 13.09 -3.36
CA GLY A 20 10.68 14.28 -4.05
C GLY A 20 9.72 15.47 -4.04
N MET A 21 8.49 15.32 -3.56
CA MET A 21 7.49 16.39 -3.61
C MET A 21 7.67 17.37 -2.45
N GLN A 22 8.10 18.59 -2.76
CA GLN A 22 8.02 19.69 -1.81
C GLN A 22 6.58 20.18 -1.70
N PRO A 23 6.16 20.74 -0.55
CA PRO A 23 4.81 21.30 -0.38
C PRO A 23 4.43 22.35 -1.44
N SER A 24 5.42 23.10 -1.96
CA SER A 24 5.25 24.09 -3.03
C SER A 24 4.93 23.51 -4.41
N ASP A 25 5.30 22.25 -4.64
CA ASP A 25 5.23 21.59 -5.94
C ASP A 25 3.94 20.75 -6.07
N CYS A 26 3.13 20.69 -5.00
CA CYS A 26 1.87 19.99 -4.96
C CYS A 26 0.81 20.72 -5.81
N PRO A 27 0.26 20.09 -6.88
CA PRO A 27 -0.74 20.73 -7.73
C PRO A 27 -2.00 21.11 -6.95
N PRO A 28 -2.69 22.21 -7.30
CA PRO A 28 -3.88 22.67 -6.58
C PRO A 28 -5.00 21.61 -6.45
N TYR A 29 -5.18 20.79 -7.49
CA TYR A 29 -6.17 19.70 -7.52
C TYR A 29 -5.73 18.46 -6.72
N LEU A 30 -4.50 18.45 -6.24
CA LEU A 30 -3.90 17.45 -5.36
C LEU A 30 -3.50 18.06 -4.01
N GLN A 31 -4.01 19.23 -3.61
CA GLN A 31 -3.75 19.85 -2.29
C GLN A 31 -4.07 18.96 -1.08
N ALA A 32 -4.82 17.86 -1.28
CA ALA A 32 -5.03 16.81 -0.28
C ALA A 32 -3.81 15.88 -0.09
N LEU A 33 -2.82 15.92 -0.99
CA LEU A 33 -1.49 15.34 -0.82
C LEU A 33 -0.74 16.19 0.21
N ASP A 34 -0.82 15.78 1.47
CA ASP A 34 0.13 16.22 2.46
C ASP A 34 1.46 15.46 2.20
N PRO A 35 2.54 16.14 1.78
CA PRO A 35 3.82 15.49 1.54
C PRO A 35 4.44 14.90 2.82
N ASN A 36 3.92 15.26 4.00
CA ASN A 36 4.32 14.65 5.27
C ASN A 36 3.50 13.40 5.62
N LYS A 37 2.48 13.05 4.81
CA LYS A 37 1.72 11.82 5.00
C LYS A 37 2.27 10.71 4.12
N ASN A 38 2.56 9.60 4.77
CA ASN A 38 2.95 8.34 4.13
C ASN A 38 1.77 7.59 3.49
N VAL A 39 0.52 8.07 3.65
CA VAL A 39 -0.67 7.45 3.07
C VAL A 39 -1.40 8.47 2.19
N LEU A 40 -1.64 8.07 0.95
CA LEU A 40 -2.45 8.81 -0.02
C LEU A 40 -3.69 8.01 -0.36
N TRP A 41 -4.85 8.63 -0.23
CA TRP A 41 -6.13 8.07 -0.67
C TRP A 41 -6.65 8.74 -1.94
N LEU A 42 -6.67 8.01 -3.06
CA LEU A 42 -7.28 8.41 -4.32
C LEU A 42 -8.72 7.91 -4.41
N CYS A 43 -9.68 8.81 -4.17
CA CYS A 43 -11.10 8.49 -4.21
C CYS A 43 -11.81 8.99 -5.48
N GLY A 44 -12.92 8.36 -5.84
CA GLY A 44 -13.73 8.78 -6.99
C GLY A 44 -14.82 7.78 -7.38
N LEU A 45 -15.70 8.17 -8.29
CA LEU A 45 -16.85 7.35 -8.72
C LEU A 45 -16.43 6.03 -9.41
N ALA A 46 -17.33 5.05 -9.43
CA ALA A 46 -17.11 3.82 -10.20
C ALA A 46 -16.87 4.15 -11.69
N GLY A 47 -15.95 3.42 -12.33
CA GLY A 47 -15.60 3.67 -13.74
C GLY A 47 -14.74 4.93 -14.00
N SER A 48 -14.35 5.70 -12.98
CA SER A 48 -13.51 6.89 -13.16
C SER A 48 -12.04 6.62 -13.51
N GLY A 49 -11.64 5.35 -13.63
CA GLY A 49 -10.29 4.95 -14.00
C GLY A 49 -9.27 4.89 -12.86
N LYS A 50 -9.69 4.88 -11.59
CA LYS A 50 -8.78 4.76 -10.41
C LYS A 50 -7.83 3.57 -10.49
N SER A 51 -8.36 2.37 -10.76
CA SER A 51 -7.52 1.17 -10.93
C SER A 51 -6.55 1.30 -12.10
N SER A 52 -6.95 1.99 -13.18
CA SER A 52 -6.05 2.28 -14.29
C SER A 52 -4.95 3.27 -13.91
N ILE A 53 -5.23 4.22 -13.01
CA ILE A 53 -4.23 5.13 -12.43
C ILE A 53 -3.30 4.34 -11.51
N ALA A 54 -3.83 3.56 -10.56
CA ALA A 54 -3.05 2.72 -9.66
C ALA A 54 -2.10 1.79 -10.42
N MET A 55 -2.58 1.13 -11.48
CA MET A 55 -1.78 0.29 -12.35
C MET A 55 -0.69 1.06 -13.10
N SER A 56 -1.02 2.26 -13.61
CA SER A 56 -0.02 3.10 -14.29
C SER A 56 1.06 3.59 -13.33
N VAL A 57 0.69 3.98 -12.11
CA VAL A 57 1.62 4.35 -11.04
C VAL A 57 2.49 3.14 -10.66
N ALA A 58 1.89 1.96 -10.51
CA ALA A 58 2.62 0.73 -10.22
C ALA A 58 3.71 0.45 -11.25
N HIS A 59 3.38 0.52 -12.55
CA HIS A 59 4.35 0.34 -13.63
C HIS A 59 5.49 1.36 -13.59
N SER A 60 5.16 2.64 -13.36
CA SER A 60 6.20 3.68 -13.24
C SER A 60 7.12 3.42 -12.04
N LEU A 61 6.56 3.08 -10.88
CA LEU A 61 7.35 2.81 -9.67
C LEU A 61 8.20 1.55 -9.79
N ASP A 62 7.68 0.51 -10.45
CA ASP A 62 8.44 -0.71 -10.75
C ASP A 62 9.66 -0.41 -11.62
N SER A 63 9.48 0.41 -12.67
CA SER A 63 10.59 0.86 -13.54
C SER A 63 11.66 1.67 -12.80
N LEU A 64 11.29 2.34 -11.70
CA LEU A 64 12.18 3.11 -10.83
C LEU A 64 12.76 2.27 -9.68
N GLY A 65 12.34 1.01 -9.52
CA GLY A 65 12.73 0.15 -8.39
C GLY A 65 12.15 0.58 -7.04
N LEU A 66 11.03 1.32 -7.05
CA LEU A 66 10.36 1.88 -5.86
C LEU A 66 9.09 1.10 -5.47
N LEU A 67 8.56 0.23 -6.33
CA LEU A 67 7.35 -0.53 -6.04
C LEU A 67 7.65 -1.63 -5.01
N GLY A 68 7.10 -1.50 -3.80
CA GLY A 68 7.21 -2.52 -2.74
C GLY A 68 6.15 -3.61 -2.82
N GLY A 69 5.00 -3.31 -3.43
CA GLY A 69 3.92 -4.27 -3.58
C GLY A 69 2.67 -3.65 -4.19
N PHE A 70 1.84 -4.50 -4.77
CA PHE A 70 0.55 -4.15 -5.35
C PHE A 70 -0.47 -5.21 -4.96
N TYR A 71 -1.55 -4.78 -4.34
CA TYR A 71 -2.70 -5.60 -4.01
C TYR A 71 -3.97 -4.93 -4.51
N CYS A 72 -4.81 -5.68 -5.20
CA CYS A 72 -6.12 -5.20 -5.66
C CYS A 72 -7.19 -6.06 -5.03
N PHE A 73 -8.16 -5.43 -4.38
CA PHE A 73 -9.38 -6.13 -3.97
C PHE A 73 -10.27 -6.35 -5.18
N SER A 74 -10.96 -7.49 -5.20
CA SER A 74 -11.93 -7.78 -6.24
C SER A 74 -13.10 -8.54 -5.65
N ALA A 75 -14.29 -7.93 -5.68
CA ALA A 75 -15.52 -8.61 -5.27
C ALA A 75 -15.81 -9.83 -6.16
N ALA A 76 -15.40 -9.78 -7.43
CA ALA A 76 -15.58 -10.87 -8.39
C ALA A 76 -14.59 -12.04 -8.17
N ASN A 77 -13.47 -11.82 -7.48
CA ASN A 77 -12.42 -12.81 -7.29
C ASN A 77 -11.94 -12.92 -5.83
N GLN A 78 -12.89 -12.93 -4.89
CA GLN A 78 -12.57 -12.99 -3.46
C GLN A 78 -11.83 -14.25 -3.03
N ALA A 79 -11.86 -15.35 -3.80
CA ALA A 79 -11.10 -16.55 -3.47
C ALA A 79 -9.57 -16.33 -3.63
N ALA A 80 -9.16 -15.64 -4.70
CA ALA A 80 -7.76 -15.33 -4.95
C ALA A 80 -7.32 -14.09 -4.17
N LEU A 81 -8.16 -13.05 -4.15
CA LEU A 81 -7.88 -11.71 -3.61
C LEU A 81 -8.64 -11.45 -2.30
N HIS A 82 -8.68 -12.47 -1.44
CA HIS A 82 -9.36 -12.40 -0.16
C HIS A 82 -8.69 -11.37 0.76
N PRO A 83 -9.44 -10.52 1.50
CA PRO A 83 -8.86 -9.56 2.43
C PRO A 83 -7.88 -10.13 3.46
N SER A 84 -8.07 -11.40 3.82
CA SER A 84 -7.13 -12.12 4.69
C SER A 84 -5.76 -12.39 4.08
N LYS A 85 -5.51 -12.05 2.81
CA LYS A 85 -4.21 -12.23 2.15
C LYS A 85 -3.48 -10.92 1.91
N LEU A 86 -4.08 -9.76 2.23
CA LEU A 86 -3.51 -8.45 1.93
C LEU A 86 -2.07 -8.33 2.45
N PHE A 87 -1.87 -8.48 3.76
CA PHE A 87 -0.57 -8.20 4.40
C PHE A 87 0.48 -9.27 4.11
N SER A 88 0.08 -10.55 4.03
CA SER A 88 0.99 -11.62 3.61
C SER A 88 1.45 -11.47 2.16
N THR A 89 0.55 -11.06 1.25
CA THR A 89 0.90 -10.79 -0.15
C THR A 89 1.85 -9.61 -0.27
N LEU A 90 1.56 -8.49 0.41
CA LEU A 90 2.46 -7.32 0.42
C LEU A 90 3.83 -7.66 1.02
N ALA A 91 3.87 -8.41 2.13
CA ALA A 91 5.13 -8.85 2.73
C ALA A 91 5.95 -9.73 1.78
N LEU A 92 5.30 -10.66 1.06
CA LEU A 92 5.96 -11.52 0.10
C LEU A 92 6.50 -10.73 -1.11
N GLN A 93 5.70 -9.80 -1.65
CA GLN A 93 6.11 -8.94 -2.76
C GLN A 93 7.28 -8.03 -2.36
N LEU A 94 7.25 -7.46 -1.16
CA LEU A 94 8.33 -6.65 -0.62
C LEU A 94 9.61 -7.48 -0.43
N ALA A 95 9.48 -8.70 0.07
CA ALA A 95 10.59 -9.62 0.23
C ALA A 95 11.23 -10.04 -1.10
N ALA A 96 10.45 -10.09 -2.19
CA ALA A 96 10.93 -10.45 -3.52
C ALA A 96 11.80 -9.37 -4.17
N GLN A 97 11.79 -8.12 -3.66
CA GLN A 97 12.52 -7.00 -4.24
C GLN A 97 14.04 -7.20 -4.23
N ASN A 98 14.58 -7.80 -3.17
CA ASN A 98 16.01 -8.09 -3.08
C ASN A 98 16.30 -9.24 -2.11
N LYS A 99 17.50 -9.83 -2.25
CA LYS A 99 17.95 -10.96 -1.42
C LYS A 99 17.94 -10.65 0.08
N HIS A 100 18.19 -9.41 0.47
CA HIS A 100 18.20 -9.04 1.88
C HIS A 100 16.78 -9.05 2.49
N MET A 101 15.78 -8.46 1.82
CA MET A 101 14.38 -8.54 2.27
C MET A 101 13.87 -9.99 2.26
N GLN A 102 14.29 -10.79 1.26
CA GLN A 102 14.00 -12.22 1.22
C GLN A 102 14.53 -12.95 2.46
N GLN A 103 15.80 -12.72 2.82
CA GLN A 103 16.42 -13.31 4.01
C GLN A 103 15.72 -12.88 5.30
N ARG A 104 15.31 -11.61 5.40
CA ARG A 104 14.54 -11.12 6.56
C ARG A 104 13.19 -11.80 6.68
N LEU A 105 12.44 -11.96 5.59
CA LEU A 105 11.17 -12.67 5.64
C LEU A 105 11.37 -14.15 6.00
N LEU A 106 12.42 -14.79 5.46
CA LEU A 106 12.75 -16.17 5.80
C LEU A 106 13.08 -16.34 7.28
N SER A 107 13.88 -15.44 7.88
CA SER A 107 14.20 -15.52 9.30
C SER A 107 12.97 -15.33 10.19
N ILE A 108 12.08 -14.40 9.82
CA ILE A 108 10.78 -14.22 10.48
C ILE A 108 9.98 -15.52 10.43
N ILE A 109 9.83 -16.14 9.26
CA ILE A 109 9.06 -17.38 9.09
C ILE A 109 9.69 -18.54 9.87
N GLN A 110 11.02 -18.64 9.90
CA GLN A 110 11.74 -19.68 10.64
C GLN A 110 11.58 -19.51 12.15
N SER A 111 11.56 -18.27 12.64
CA SER A 111 11.33 -17.96 14.07
C SER A 111 9.88 -18.14 14.51
N ALA A 112 8.93 -18.15 13.57
CA ALA A 112 7.52 -18.37 13.85
C ALA A 112 7.23 -19.87 14.05
N ASP A 113 6.48 -20.18 15.12
CA ASP A 113 6.03 -21.54 15.42
C ASP A 113 5.28 -22.17 14.24
N ALA A 114 5.39 -23.50 14.09
CA ALA A 114 4.77 -24.22 12.97
C ALA A 114 3.24 -24.07 12.90
N HIS A 115 2.58 -23.89 14.06
CA HIS A 115 1.13 -23.63 14.15
C HIS A 115 0.74 -22.25 13.60
N THR A 116 1.68 -21.31 13.55
CA THR A 116 1.52 -19.93 13.05
C THR A 116 1.58 -19.87 11.52
N ARG A 117 1.94 -20.95 10.81
CA ARG A 117 2.21 -20.91 9.36
C ARG A 117 1.00 -21.16 8.46
N ALA A 118 -0.11 -21.70 8.98
CA ALA A 118 -1.21 -22.18 8.13
C ALA A 118 -2.49 -21.33 8.13
N SER A 119 -2.69 -20.40 9.07
CA SER A 119 -3.92 -19.60 9.11
C SER A 119 -3.81 -18.34 9.98
N LEU A 120 -2.92 -17.40 9.61
CA LEU A 120 -2.81 -16.13 10.33
C LEU A 120 -3.98 -15.20 10.01
N SER A 121 -4.53 -14.57 11.05
CA SER A 121 -5.48 -13.47 10.89
C SER A 121 -4.81 -12.27 10.18
N PRO A 122 -5.58 -11.36 9.56
CA PRO A 122 -5.03 -10.14 8.97
C PRO A 122 -4.12 -9.36 9.93
N THR A 123 -4.54 -9.23 11.20
CA THR A 123 -3.75 -8.60 12.27
C THR A 123 -2.41 -9.30 12.48
N GLN A 124 -2.41 -10.62 12.59
CA GLN A 124 -1.19 -11.39 12.80
C GLN A 124 -0.24 -11.28 11.61
N GLN A 125 -0.77 -11.27 10.37
CA GLN A 125 0.05 -11.08 9.17
C GLN A 125 0.71 -9.69 9.13
N LEU A 126 -0.04 -8.65 9.49
CA LEU A 126 0.51 -7.30 9.60
C LEU A 126 1.64 -7.23 10.62
N GLU A 127 1.41 -7.76 11.82
CA GLU A 127 2.35 -7.65 12.95
C GLU A 127 3.55 -8.58 12.83
N THR A 128 3.37 -9.78 12.28
CA THR A 128 4.43 -10.80 12.18
C THR A 128 5.25 -10.61 10.92
N PHE A 129 4.65 -10.24 9.79
CA PHE A 129 5.37 -10.19 8.50
C PHE A 129 5.65 -8.76 8.04
N LEU A 130 4.61 -7.95 7.83
CA LEU A 130 4.80 -6.68 7.12
C LEU A 130 5.52 -5.64 7.99
N LEU A 131 5.03 -5.36 9.21
CA LEU A 131 5.64 -4.35 10.08
C LEU A 131 7.12 -4.64 10.39
N PRO A 132 7.54 -5.87 10.69
CA PRO A 132 8.96 -6.17 10.90
C PRO A 132 9.81 -5.95 9.66
N LEU A 133 9.30 -6.21 8.44
CA LEU A 133 10.02 -5.94 7.20
C LEU A 133 10.22 -4.44 6.96
N LEU A 134 9.24 -3.60 7.33
CA LEU A 134 9.32 -2.15 7.16
C LEU A 134 10.24 -1.48 8.19
N LYS A 135 10.44 -2.07 9.36
CA LYS A 135 11.33 -1.52 10.39
C LYS A 135 12.80 -1.56 9.93
N PRO A 136 13.61 -0.55 10.31
CA PRO A 136 15.06 -0.63 10.18
C PRO A 136 15.62 -1.83 10.94
N SER A 137 16.79 -2.31 10.53
CA SER A 137 17.51 -3.40 11.19
C SER A 137 18.95 -2.97 11.47
N ASP A 138 19.57 -3.50 12.52
CA ASP A 138 20.95 -3.16 12.90
C ASP A 138 21.97 -3.41 11.77
N THR A 139 21.65 -4.29 10.82
CA THR A 139 22.53 -4.68 9.71
C THR A 139 22.24 -3.96 8.40
N SER A 140 21.22 -3.09 8.33
CA SER A 140 20.88 -2.37 7.11
C SER A 140 20.07 -1.11 7.42
N PRO A 141 20.36 0.02 6.77
CA PRO A 141 19.44 1.16 6.80
C PRO A 141 18.04 0.73 6.32
N THR A 142 17.04 1.55 6.67
CA THR A 142 15.63 1.44 6.25
C THR A 142 15.51 1.06 4.78
N PRO A 143 14.37 0.44 4.35
CA PRO A 143 14.11 0.28 2.92
C PRO A 143 14.40 1.59 2.19
N ALA A 144 15.08 1.49 1.05
CA ALA A 144 15.08 2.57 0.05
C ALA A 144 13.61 2.98 -0.20
N HIS A 145 13.37 4.22 -0.64
CA HIS A 145 12.02 4.73 -0.85
C HIS A 145 11.12 3.66 -1.50
N THR A 146 10.07 3.25 -0.78
CA THR A 146 9.25 2.10 -1.15
C THR A 146 7.79 2.49 -1.13
N VAL A 147 7.03 2.06 -2.12
CA VAL A 147 5.63 2.40 -2.28
C VAL A 147 4.81 1.13 -2.41
N MET A 148 3.82 0.97 -1.55
CA MET A 148 2.81 -0.08 -1.66
C MET A 148 1.52 0.50 -2.24
N ILE A 149 0.82 -0.29 -3.04
CA ILE A 149 -0.44 0.13 -3.65
C ILE A 149 -1.54 -0.86 -3.25
N ILE A 150 -2.66 -0.30 -2.76
CA ILE A 150 -3.86 -1.03 -2.37
C ILE A 150 -5.03 -0.49 -3.20
N ASP A 151 -5.41 -1.24 -4.21
CA ASP A 151 -6.46 -0.84 -5.16
C ASP A 151 -7.83 -1.39 -4.76
N ALA A 152 -8.88 -0.60 -5.01
CA ALA A 152 -10.28 -0.95 -4.83
C ALA A 152 -10.67 -1.34 -3.39
N LEU A 153 -10.22 -0.59 -2.38
CA LEU A 153 -10.51 -0.89 -0.97
C LEU A 153 -12.01 -0.98 -0.64
N ASP A 154 -12.89 -0.31 -1.40
CA ASP A 154 -14.35 -0.47 -1.26
C ASP A 154 -14.84 -1.89 -1.56
N GLU A 155 -14.07 -2.69 -2.31
CA GLU A 155 -14.36 -4.08 -2.65
C GLU A 155 -13.76 -5.11 -1.67
N SER A 156 -13.27 -4.67 -0.50
CA SER A 156 -12.63 -5.54 0.50
C SER A 156 -13.59 -6.47 1.27
N GLY A 157 -14.74 -6.82 0.68
CA GLY A 157 -15.74 -7.70 1.27
C GLY A 157 -16.87 -6.96 1.99
N THR A 158 -17.34 -7.55 3.08
CA THR A 158 -18.47 -7.00 3.87
C THR A 158 -18.07 -5.72 4.60
N VAL A 159 -19.05 -4.97 5.11
CA VAL A 159 -18.80 -3.80 5.96
C VAL A 159 -17.93 -4.15 7.18
N SER A 160 -18.16 -5.31 7.79
CA SER A 160 -17.34 -5.78 8.93
C SER A 160 -15.90 -6.08 8.51
N THR A 161 -15.72 -6.76 7.38
CA THR A 161 -14.38 -7.08 6.86
C THR A 161 -13.62 -5.81 6.48
N ARG A 162 -14.29 -4.84 5.83
CA ARG A 162 -13.70 -3.55 5.50
C ARG A 162 -13.33 -2.75 6.74
N ALA A 163 -14.17 -2.75 7.77
CA ALA A 163 -13.87 -2.07 9.03
C ALA A 163 -12.60 -2.63 9.70
N GLU A 164 -12.43 -3.96 9.71
CA GLU A 164 -11.20 -4.61 10.20
C GLU A 164 -9.97 -4.16 9.38
N ILE A 165 -10.05 -4.21 8.05
CA ILE A 165 -8.96 -3.79 7.17
C ILE A 165 -8.63 -2.30 7.37
N LEU A 166 -9.63 -1.43 7.48
CA LEU A 166 -9.44 0.00 7.71
C LEU A 166 -8.69 0.28 9.03
N GLN A 167 -9.05 -0.41 10.11
CA GLN A 167 -8.34 -0.29 11.39
C GLN A 167 -6.87 -0.70 11.26
N LEU A 168 -6.60 -1.78 10.53
CA LEU A 168 -5.24 -2.28 10.31
C LEU A 168 -4.44 -1.34 9.40
N LEU A 169 -5.07 -0.73 8.39
CA LEU A 169 -4.44 0.27 7.53
C LEU A 169 -4.14 1.56 8.27
N ALA A 170 -5.03 2.04 9.14
CA ALA A 170 -4.77 3.19 10.00
C ALA A 170 -3.59 2.91 10.96
N LYS A 171 -3.57 1.72 11.58
CA LYS A 171 -2.44 1.28 12.41
C LYS A 171 -1.14 1.25 11.62
N LEU A 172 -1.15 0.61 10.44
CA LEU A 172 0.01 0.55 9.55
C LEU A 172 0.50 1.96 9.21
N GLY A 173 -0.39 2.85 8.77
CA GLY A 173 -0.07 4.24 8.41
C GLY A 173 0.64 5.00 9.53
N SER A 174 0.20 4.84 10.78
CA SER A 174 0.85 5.47 11.95
C SER A 174 2.24 4.92 12.30
N MET A 175 2.60 3.75 11.75
CA MET A 175 3.85 3.05 12.02
C MET A 175 4.81 3.04 10.82
N LEU A 176 4.44 3.68 9.70
CA LEU A 176 5.28 3.72 8.52
C LEU A 176 6.55 4.54 8.78
N PRO A 177 7.74 4.04 8.39
CA PRO A 177 8.91 4.88 8.23
C PRO A 177 8.63 5.97 7.19
N SER A 178 9.32 7.12 7.31
CA SER A 178 9.18 8.23 6.36
C SER A 178 9.50 7.85 4.91
N THR A 179 10.28 6.79 4.69
CA THR A 179 10.65 6.29 3.35
C THR A 179 9.61 5.34 2.74
N VAL A 180 8.56 4.97 3.47
CA VAL A 180 7.55 4.01 3.00
C VAL A 180 6.23 4.71 2.78
N HIS A 181 5.67 4.60 1.59
CA HIS A 181 4.40 5.23 1.21
C HIS A 181 3.35 4.18 0.84
N ILE A 182 2.07 4.51 1.02
CA ILE A 182 0.94 3.69 0.59
C ILE A 182 -0.01 4.54 -0.24
N LEU A 183 -0.26 4.11 -1.48
CA LEU A 183 -1.35 4.62 -2.30
C LEU A 183 -2.56 3.68 -2.16
N ILE A 184 -3.68 4.23 -1.73
CA ILE A 184 -4.96 3.52 -1.59
C ILE A 184 -5.94 4.10 -2.60
N THR A 185 -6.67 3.24 -3.32
CA THR A 185 -7.82 3.70 -4.11
C THR A 185 -9.13 3.13 -3.57
N SER A 186 -10.21 3.91 -3.68
CA SER A 186 -11.56 3.40 -3.46
C SER A 186 -12.63 4.32 -4.03
N ARG A 187 -13.89 3.88 -3.97
CA ARG A 187 -15.04 4.79 -3.98
C ARG A 187 -15.04 5.70 -2.75
N PHE A 188 -15.78 6.79 -2.86
CA PHE A 188 -16.07 7.64 -1.72
C PHE A 188 -17.09 6.94 -0.83
N GLU A 189 -16.61 6.38 0.28
CA GLU A 189 -17.43 5.74 1.31
C GLU A 189 -17.10 6.41 2.65
N HIS A 190 -18.12 6.65 3.48
CA HIS A 190 -17.99 7.48 4.69
C HIS A 190 -17.06 6.83 5.74
N ASP A 191 -17.09 5.51 5.87
CA ASP A 191 -16.20 4.77 6.76
C ASP A 191 -14.73 4.87 6.34
N ILE A 192 -14.46 4.81 5.03
CA ILE A 192 -13.12 4.99 4.47
C ILE A 192 -12.62 6.43 4.73
N GLN A 193 -13.43 7.44 4.39
CA GLN A 193 -13.09 8.85 4.58
C GLN A 193 -12.78 9.20 6.04
N LYS A 194 -13.53 8.62 6.98
CA LYS A 194 -13.33 8.89 8.40
C LYS A 194 -12.02 8.30 8.93
N THR A 195 -11.47 7.28 8.27
CA THR A 195 -10.37 6.48 8.81
C THR A 195 -9.00 6.81 8.20
N LEU A 196 -8.95 7.12 6.89
CA LEU A 196 -7.73 7.45 6.15
C LEU A 196 -7.47 8.96 6.12
#